data_AF-A0A851SS18-F1
#
_entry.id   AF-A0A851SS18-F1
#
_cell.length_a   1.000
_cell.length_b   1.000
_cell.length_c   1.000
_cell.angle_alpha   90.00
_cell.angle_beta   90.00
_cell.angle_gamma   90.00
#
_symmetry.space_group_name_H-M   'P 1'
#
loop_
_entity.id
_entity.type
_entity.pdbx_description
1 polymer ?
#
loop_
_entity_poly.entity_id
_entity_poly.type
_entity_poly.pdbx_seq_one_letter_code
_entity_poly.pdbx_strand_id
1 'polypeptide(L)'
;MTPVTRQEVLGLYRKIFRIAKNWQSASGQIEETIKEKQYIRSEARTLFRKNKNVTDAKMIKQCIEECEARIEIGLHYNIPYPRPIHLPPMGLASKQGRAFRHQEKLRKFSKPIYLKSHDDIS
;
A
#
# COMPACT_ATOMS: atom_id res chain seq x y z
N MET A 1 5.45 -22.11 -1.80
CA MET A 1 6.33 -20.94 -2.01
C MET A 1 7.67 -21.45 -2.52
N THR A 2 8.16 -20.94 -3.65
CA THR A 2 9.50 -21.34 -4.16
C THR A 2 10.59 -20.65 -3.33
N PRO A 3 11.81 -21.22 -3.23
CA PRO A 3 12.92 -20.60 -2.50
C PRO A 3 13.28 -19.21 -3.05
N VAL A 4 13.20 -19.03 -4.38
CA VAL A 4 13.46 -17.76 -5.07
C VAL A 4 12.45 -16.69 -4.62
N THR A 5 11.16 -17.00 -4.66
CA THR A 5 10.11 -16.06 -4.22
C THR A 5 10.24 -15.72 -2.73
N ARG A 6 10.68 -16.67 -1.89
CA ARG A 6 10.94 -16.40 -0.47
C ARG A 6 12.08 -15.40 -0.27
N GLN A 7 13.16 -15.54 -1.04
CA GLN A 7 14.29 -14.63 -0.96
C GLN A 7 13.90 -13.21 -1.37
N GLU A 8 13.11 -13.08 -2.43
CA GLU A 8 12.57 -11.81 -2.93
C GLU A 8 11.70 -11.10 -1.89
N VAL A 9 10.71 -11.80 -1.31
CA VAL A 9 9.83 -11.27 -0.26
C VAL A 9 10.63 -10.80 0.96
N LEU A 10 11.59 -11.62 1.42
CA LEU A 10 12.45 -11.22 2.56
C LEU A 10 13.40 -10.08 2.19
N GLY A 11 13.83 -9.98 0.92
CA GLY A 11 14.58 -8.85 0.39
C GLY A 11 13.79 -7.55 0.49
N LEU A 12 12.54 -7.57 0.04
CA LEU A 12 11.62 -6.43 0.15
C LEU A 12 11.39 -6.04 1.60
N TYR A 13 11.13 -7.00 2.49
CA TYR A 13 10.95 -6.71 3.91
C TYR A 13 12.16 -5.97 4.51
N ARG A 14 13.39 -6.45 4.24
CA ARG A 14 14.62 -5.78 4.70
C ARG A 14 14.79 -4.39 4.08
N LYS A 15 14.45 -4.22 2.79
CA LYS A 15 14.48 -2.93 2.09
C LYS A 15 13.59 -1.91 2.82
N ILE A 16 12.36 -2.28 3.19
CA ILE A 16 11.45 -1.40 3.94
C ILE A 16 12.05 -0.97 5.29
N PHE A 17 12.64 -1.89 6.04
CA PHE A 17 13.27 -1.53 7.32
C PHE A 17 14.49 -0.60 7.16
N ARG A 18 15.22 -0.73 6.06
CA ARG A 18 16.31 0.20 5.71
C ARG A 18 15.76 1.58 5.35
N ILE A 19 14.67 1.64 4.58
CA ILE A 19 13.94 2.89 4.30
C ILE A 19 13.50 3.54 5.61
N ALA A 20 12.82 2.79 6.49
CA ALA A 20 12.40 3.29 7.80
C ALA A 20 13.57 3.74 8.69
N LYS A 21 14.78 3.20 8.52
CA LYS A 21 15.96 3.69 9.27
C LYS A 21 16.38 5.07 8.78
N ASN A 22 16.45 5.24 7.45
CA ASN A 22 16.97 6.43 6.79
C ASN A 22 15.90 7.49 6.51
N TRP A 23 14.63 7.19 6.80
CA TRP A 23 13.51 8.09 6.57
C TRP A 23 13.69 9.44 7.28
N GLN A 24 13.25 10.52 6.64
CA GLN A 24 13.20 11.86 7.20
C GLN A 24 11.90 12.50 6.74
N SER A 25 11.14 13.06 7.68
CA SER A 25 9.87 13.69 7.34
C SER A 25 10.12 14.93 6.48
N ALA A 26 9.21 15.16 5.53
CA ALA A 26 9.24 16.35 4.69
C ALA A 26 9.15 17.66 5.49
N SER A 27 8.57 17.63 6.70
CA SER A 27 8.49 18.79 7.59
C SER A 27 9.81 19.12 8.28
N GLY A 28 10.79 18.20 8.28
CA GLY A 28 12.02 18.32 9.06
C GLY A 28 11.82 18.16 10.58
N GLN A 29 10.59 17.96 11.06
CA GLN A 29 10.32 17.79 12.47
C GLN A 29 10.75 16.40 12.96
N ILE A 30 11.44 16.37 14.10
CA ILE A 30 11.94 15.13 14.71
C ILE A 30 10.78 14.24 15.14
N GLU A 31 9.73 14.81 15.74
CA GLU A 31 8.55 14.07 16.20
C GLU A 31 7.82 13.39 15.05
N GLU A 32 7.59 14.11 13.95
CA GLU A 32 6.95 13.56 12.76
C GLU A 32 7.82 12.48 12.12
N THR A 33 9.13 12.72 12.01
CA THR A 33 10.08 11.71 11.54
C THR A 33 10.00 10.43 12.38
N ILE A 34 9.90 10.54 13.71
CA ILE A 34 9.76 9.37 14.59
C ILE A 34 8.43 8.65 14.33
N LYS A 35 7.31 9.38 14.24
CA LYS A 35 5.97 8.83 13.97
C LYS A 35 5.93 8.10 12.62
N GLU A 36 6.46 8.72 11.57
CA GLU A 36 6.53 8.16 10.22
C GLU A 36 7.41 6.89 10.18
N LYS A 37 8.58 6.90 10.82
CA LYS A 37 9.43 5.71 10.96
C LYS A 37 8.72 4.57 11.66
N GLN A 38 7.99 4.87 12.73
CA GLN A 38 7.19 3.88 13.45
C GLN A 38 6.07 3.34 12.59
N TYR A 39 5.39 4.19 11.83
CA TYR A 39 4.33 3.82 10.90
C TYR A 39 4.83 2.84 9.83
N ILE A 40 5.94 3.17 9.13
CA ILE A 40 6.51 2.29 8.10
C ILE A 40 6.82 0.90 8.69
N ARG A 41 7.38 0.84 9.90
CA ARG A 41 7.73 -0.42 10.57
C ARG A 41 6.50 -1.22 11.00
N SER A 42 5.50 -0.56 11.58
CA SER A 42 4.29 -1.22 12.07
C SER A 42 3.48 -1.76 10.91
N GLU A 43 3.29 -0.96 9.87
CA GLU A 43 2.56 -1.33 8.67
C GLU A 43 3.22 -2.53 7.96
N ALA A 44 4.53 -2.46 7.72
CA ALA A 44 5.26 -3.57 7.09
C ALA A 44 5.11 -4.87 7.89
N ARG A 45 5.21 -4.81 9.23
CA ARG A 45 4.98 -5.99 10.09
C ARG A 45 3.56 -6.52 9.95
N THR A 46 2.57 -5.65 9.98
CA THR A 46 1.15 -6.02 9.90
C THR A 46 0.84 -6.69 8.56
N LEU A 47 1.24 -6.07 7.44
CA LEU A 47 0.90 -6.59 6.11
C LEU A 47 1.67 -7.87 5.76
N PHE A 48 2.96 -7.96 6.08
CA PHE A 48 3.72 -9.20 5.85
C PHE A 48 3.20 -10.36 6.72
N ARG A 49 2.77 -10.08 7.96
CA ARG A 49 2.14 -11.10 8.81
C ARG A 49 0.77 -11.52 8.28
N LYS A 50 -0.04 -10.58 7.79
CA LYS A 50 -1.34 -10.86 7.17
C LYS A 50 -1.19 -11.80 5.96
N ASN A 51 -0.16 -11.57 5.15
CA ASN A 51 0.09 -12.35 3.93
C ASN A 51 0.92 -13.62 4.16
N LYS A 52 1.27 -13.97 5.41
CA LYS A 52 2.19 -15.09 5.73
C LYS A 52 1.70 -16.46 5.22
N ASN A 53 0.38 -16.63 5.11
CA ASN A 53 -0.26 -17.88 4.71
C ASN A 53 -0.61 -17.92 3.21
N VAL A 54 -0.25 -16.89 2.43
CA VAL A 54 -0.50 -16.86 0.98
C VAL A 54 0.44 -17.85 0.30
N THR A 55 -0.15 -18.87 -0.35
CA THR A 55 0.60 -19.94 -1.02
C THR A 55 0.52 -19.87 -2.54
N ASP A 56 -0.52 -19.23 -3.08
CA ASP A 56 -0.70 -19.04 -4.51
C ASP A 56 0.37 -18.10 -5.10
N ALA A 57 1.07 -18.60 -6.12
CA ALA A 57 2.16 -17.88 -6.76
C ALA A 57 1.69 -16.56 -7.42
N LYS A 58 0.47 -16.54 -7.99
CA LYS A 58 -0.08 -15.32 -8.60
C LYS A 58 -0.38 -14.27 -7.54
N MET A 59 -1.01 -14.65 -6.43
CA MET A 59 -1.24 -13.74 -5.30
C MET A 59 0.07 -13.22 -4.70
N ILE A 60 1.10 -14.06 -4.53
CA ILE A 60 2.40 -13.60 -4.02
C ILE A 60 3.02 -12.54 -4.95
N LYS A 61 3.00 -12.77 -6.27
CA LYS A 61 3.50 -11.81 -7.25
C LYS A 61 2.76 -10.47 -7.17
N GLN A 62 1.44 -10.50 -7.03
CA GLN A 62 0.65 -9.28 -6.84
C GLN A 62 1.01 -8.54 -5.53
N CYS A 63 1.26 -9.26 -4.43
CA CYS A 63 1.71 -8.63 -3.19
C CYS A 63 3.10 -7.99 -3.31
N ILE A 64 4.00 -8.61 -4.09
CA ILE A 64 5.33 -8.07 -4.40
C ILE A 64 5.19 -6.79 -5.22
N GLU A 65 4.44 -6.83 -6.33
CA GLU A 65 4.20 -5.67 -7.21
C GLU A 65 3.53 -4.51 -6.45
N GLU A 66 2.54 -4.81 -5.61
CA GLU A 66 1.92 -3.83 -4.73
C GLU A 66 2.95 -3.22 -3.76
N CYS A 67 3.76 -4.05 -3.10
CA CYS A 67 4.77 -3.60 -2.15
C CYS A 67 5.81 -2.68 -2.81
N GLU A 68 6.24 -3.00 -4.03
CA GLU A 68 7.17 -2.18 -4.80
C GLU A 68 6.57 -0.83 -5.19
N ALA A 69 5.34 -0.85 -5.73
CA ALA A 69 4.63 0.39 -6.07
C ALA A 69 4.42 1.30 -4.86
N ARG A 70 4.13 0.72 -3.68
CA ARG A 70 4.01 1.48 -2.42
C ARG A 70 5.33 2.13 -2.00
N ILE A 71 6.43 1.39 -2.12
CA ILE A 71 7.77 1.93 -1.84
C ILE A 71 8.09 3.09 -2.78
N GLU A 72 7.85 2.92 -4.07
CA GLU A 72 8.14 3.92 -5.09
C GLU A 72 7.35 5.22 -4.85
N ILE A 73 6.05 5.10 -4.61
CA ILE A 73 5.18 6.26 -4.33
C ILE A 73 5.57 6.94 -3.02
N GLY A 74 5.85 6.16 -1.98
CA GLY A 74 6.27 6.71 -0.70
C GLY A 74 7.55 7.52 -0.82
N LEU A 75 8.55 7.00 -1.55
CA LEU A 75 9.81 7.70 -1.80
C LEU A 75 9.65 8.90 -2.74
N HIS A 76 8.84 8.79 -3.79
CA HIS A 76 8.63 9.84 -4.77
C HIS A 76 7.96 11.09 -4.16
N TYR A 77 6.93 10.89 -3.34
CA TYR A 77 6.22 11.99 -2.69
C TYR A 77 6.77 12.35 -1.31
N ASN A 78 7.73 11.58 -0.79
CA ASN A 78 8.22 11.66 0.59
C ASN A 78 7.09 11.61 1.63
N ILE A 79 6.10 10.74 1.41
CA ILE A 79 4.95 10.55 2.29
C ILE A 79 4.81 9.04 2.55
N PRO A 80 4.92 8.56 3.79
CA PRO A 80 4.89 7.13 4.06
C PRO A 80 3.47 6.56 4.10
N TYR A 81 2.46 7.43 4.18
CA TYR A 81 1.06 7.08 4.30
C TYR A 81 0.43 6.73 2.94
N PRO A 82 -0.66 5.94 2.92
CA PRO A 82 -1.39 5.62 1.70
C PRO A 82 -2.02 6.90 1.18
N ARG A 83 -1.70 7.27 -0.06
CA ARG A 83 -2.25 8.49 -0.67
C ARG A 83 -3.76 8.32 -0.91
N PRO A 84 -4.63 9.18 -0.35
CA PRO A 84 -6.06 9.14 -0.65
C PRO A 84 -6.29 9.35 -2.15
N ILE A 85 -7.13 8.52 -2.78
CA ILE A 85 -7.55 8.77 -4.16
C ILE A 85 -8.54 9.93 -4.14
N HIS A 86 -8.17 11.08 -4.69
CA HIS A 86 -9.06 12.23 -4.86
C HIS A 86 -10.09 12.01 -5.98
N LEU A 87 -10.74 10.84 -5.99
CA LEU A 87 -11.87 10.62 -6.88
C LEU A 87 -13.12 11.16 -6.18
N PRO A 88 -13.73 12.26 -6.67
CA PRO A 88 -14.87 12.87 -6.00
C PRO A 88 -15.94 11.79 -5.76
N PRO A 89 -16.38 11.59 -4.51
CA PRO A 89 -17.37 10.57 -4.16
C PRO A 89 -18.72 10.78 -4.86
N MET A 90 -18.95 11.95 -5.47
CA MET A 90 -20.23 12.39 -6.02
C MET A 90 -20.09 13.15 -7.35
N GLY A 91 -19.12 12.79 -8.20
CA GLY A 91 -19.05 13.33 -9.56
C GLY A 91 -20.15 12.75 -10.44
N LEU A 92 -21.36 13.34 -10.39
CA LEU A 92 -22.42 13.34 -11.41
C LEU A 92 -23.52 12.24 -11.44
N ALA A 93 -23.50 11.18 -10.61
CA ALA A 93 -24.63 10.23 -10.56
C ALA A 93 -25.39 10.29 -9.22
N SER A 94 -26.73 10.34 -9.28
CA SER A 94 -27.63 10.13 -8.14
C SER A 94 -27.20 8.89 -7.34
N LYS A 95 -27.21 8.96 -6.00
CA LYS A 95 -26.86 7.86 -5.07
C LYS A 95 -27.73 6.60 -5.23
N GLN A 96 -28.74 6.65 -6.10
CA GLN A 96 -29.69 5.57 -6.34
C GLN A 96 -29.79 5.33 -7.86
N GLY A 97 -29.50 4.10 -8.30
CA GLY A 97 -29.73 3.67 -9.68
C GLY A 97 -28.62 2.81 -10.29
N ARG A 98 -28.83 2.33 -11.53
CA ARG A 98 -27.84 1.53 -12.29
C ARG A 98 -26.54 2.30 -12.57
N ALA A 99 -26.63 3.61 -12.80
CA ALA A 99 -25.48 4.48 -13.06
C ALA A 99 -24.51 4.52 -11.87
N PHE A 100 -25.04 4.59 -10.64
CA PHE A 100 -24.24 4.54 -9.41
C PHE A 100 -23.46 3.21 -9.30
N ARG A 101 -24.12 2.06 -9.49
CA ARG A 101 -23.47 0.75 -9.45
C ARG A 101 -22.37 0.60 -10.51
N HIS A 102 -22.60 1.13 -11.71
CA HIS A 102 -21.60 1.13 -12.77
C HIS A 102 -20.39 2.00 -12.41
N GLN A 103 -20.62 3.19 -11.86
CA GLN A 103 -19.56 4.09 -11.40
C GLN A 103 -18.77 3.48 -10.22
N GLU A 104 -19.42 2.85 -9.26
CA GLU A 104 -18.74 2.10 -8.18
C GLU A 104 -17.88 0.95 -8.72
N LYS A 105 -18.39 0.22 -9.73
CA LYS A 105 -17.65 -0.86 -10.38
C LYS A 105 -16.41 -0.32 -11.09
N LEU A 106 -16.54 0.75 -11.88
CA LEU A 106 -15.40 1.42 -12.51
C LEU A 106 -14.39 1.91 -11.47
N ARG A 107 -14.84 2.48 -10.35
CA ARG A 107 -13.97 2.89 -9.24
C ARG A 107 -13.14 1.74 -8.69
N LYS A 108 -13.77 0.58 -8.44
CA LYS A 108 -13.05 -0.62 -7.94
C LYS A 108 -11.96 -1.06 -8.93
N PHE A 109 -12.21 -0.98 -10.24
CA PHE A 109 -11.22 -1.31 -11.26
C PHE A 109 -10.13 -0.25 -11.44
N SER A 110 -10.45 1.03 -11.28
CA SER A 110 -9.51 2.14 -11.42
C SER A 110 -8.66 2.38 -10.17
N LYS A 111 -8.82 1.59 -9.10
CA LYS A 111 -7.96 1.71 -7.92
C LYS A 111 -6.52 1.33 -8.29
N PRO A 112 -5.54 2.14 -7.91
CA PRO A 112 -4.17 1.81 -8.19
C PRO A 112 -3.70 0.66 -7.30
N ILE A 113 -2.74 -0.11 -7.82
CA ILE A 113 -2.30 -1.38 -7.21
C ILE A 113 -1.81 -1.22 -5.76
N TYR A 114 -1.20 -0.08 -5.45
CA TYR A 114 -0.58 0.25 -4.16
C TYR A 114 -1.58 0.49 -3.01
N LEU A 115 -2.89 0.45 -3.27
CA LEU A 115 -3.95 0.61 -2.26
C LEU A 115 -4.71 -0.68 -1.96
N LYS A 116 -4.40 -1.79 -2.62
CA LYS A 116 -5.16 -3.04 -2.50
C LYS A 116 -5.22 -3.57 -1.06
N SER A 117 -4.13 -3.46 -0.30
CA SER A 117 -4.03 -3.91 1.10
C SER A 117 -4.81 -3.03 2.10
N HIS A 118 -5.27 -1.84 1.70
CA HIS A 118 -5.99 -0.90 2.57
C HIS A 118 -7.50 -1.10 2.57
N ASP A 119 -8.04 -1.74 1.53
CA ASP A 119 -9.49 -1.95 1.39
C ASP A 119 -10.06 -2.94 2.43
N ASP A 120 -9.21 -3.80 3.01
CA ASP A 120 -9.62 -4.79 4.02
C ASP A 120 -9.65 -4.25 5.46
N ILE A 121 -9.40 -2.95 5.68
CA ILE A 121 -9.33 -2.30 7.01
C ILE A 121 -10.63 -1.54 7.36
N SER A 122 -11.72 -1.70 6.57
CA SER A 122 -13.01 -1.04 6.84
C SER A 122 -13.94 -1.84 7.74
#